data_AF-A0A1I7UWI3-F1
#
_entry.id   AF-A0A1I7UWI3-F1
#
_cell.length_a   1.000
_cell.length_b   1.000
_cell.length_c   1.000
_cell.angle_alpha   90.00
_cell.angle_beta   90.00
_cell.angle_gamma   90.00
#
_symmetry.space_group_name_H-M   'P 1'
#
loop_
_entity.id
_entity.type
_entity.pdbx_description
1 polymer ?
#
loop_
_entity_poly.entity_id
_entity_poly.type
_entity_poly.pdbx_seq_one_letter_code
_entity_poly.pdbx_strand_id
1 'polypeptide(L)' 'MTAAGISSQTADGIIRIAEDYATLRPSGGGADRVAARAAFHKFLSALETYIKTQSPADQAAYQSFIAKKKVEFDAEHN' A
#
# COMPACT_ATOMS: atom_id res chain seq x y z
N MET A 1 17.93 2.29 5.34
CA MET A 1 16.72 1.43 5.39
C MET A 1 15.76 2.03 6.40
N THR A 2 14.47 2.00 6.12
CA THR A 2 13.41 2.47 7.02
C THR A 2 13.19 1.47 8.16
N ALA A 3 12.39 1.84 9.17
CA ALA A 3 12.00 0.94 10.26
C ALA A 3 11.30 -0.35 9.77
N ALA A 4 10.74 -0.33 8.56
CA ALA A 4 10.11 -1.48 7.92
C ALA A 4 11.09 -2.37 7.11
N GLY A 5 12.39 -2.05 7.10
CA GLY A 5 13.41 -2.82 6.36
C GLY A 5 13.49 -2.49 4.86
N ILE A 6 12.69 -1.55 4.39
CA ILE A 6 12.67 -1.09 2.98
C ILE A 6 13.73 0.01 2.77
N SER A 7 14.37 0.04 1.61
CA SER A 7 15.30 1.10 1.20
C SER A 7 14.59 2.46 1.09
N SER A 8 15.33 3.57 1.27
CA SER A 8 14.75 4.92 1.18
C SER A 8 14.18 5.19 -0.22
N GLN A 9 14.87 4.73 -1.28
CA GLN A 9 14.39 4.84 -2.65
C GLN A 9 13.06 4.11 -2.87
N THR A 10 12.93 2.88 -2.35
CA THR A 10 11.67 2.16 -2.43
C THR A 10 10.57 2.85 -1.63
N ALA A 11 10.89 3.38 -0.45
CA ALA A 11 9.96 4.15 0.37
C ALA A 11 9.46 5.41 -0.34
N ASP A 12 10.34 6.17 -1.01
CA ASP A 12 9.97 7.37 -1.77
C ASP A 12 9.03 7.04 -2.94
N GLY A 13 9.23 5.90 -3.60
CA GLY A 13 8.32 5.43 -4.65
C GLY A 13 6.95 5.01 -4.11
N ILE A 14 6.91 4.34 -2.95
CA ILE A 14 5.66 4.03 -2.25
C ILE A 14 4.90 5.32 -1.90
N ILE A 15 5.59 6.34 -1.38
CA ILE A 15 4.99 7.63 -1.01
C ILE A 15 4.38 8.30 -2.24
N ARG A 16 5.09 8.36 -3.37
CA ARG A 16 4.53 8.93 -4.62
C ARG A 16 3.27 8.21 -5.08
N ILE A 17 3.26 6.87 -5.07
CA ILE A 17 2.08 6.08 -5.43
C ILE A 17 0.91 6.36 -4.47
N ALA A 18 1.20 6.59 -3.19
CA ALA A 18 0.19 6.94 -2.19
C ALA A 18 -0.35 8.37 -2.36
N GLU A 19 0.49 9.32 -2.74
CA GLU A 19 0.08 10.70 -3.09
C GLU A 19 -0.85 10.69 -4.30
N ASP A 20 -0.49 9.96 -5.37
CA ASP A 20 -1.34 9.78 -6.55
C ASP A 20 -2.71 9.18 -6.15
N TYR A 21 -2.72 8.16 -5.29
CA TYR A 21 -3.96 7.59 -4.76
C TYR A 21 -4.78 8.59 -3.94
N ALA A 22 -4.13 9.41 -3.10
CA ALA A 22 -4.81 10.39 -2.27
C ALA A 22 -5.54 11.45 -3.12
N THR A 23 -5.01 11.80 -4.30
CA THR A 23 -5.68 12.70 -5.25
C THR A 23 -6.90 12.07 -5.93
N LEU A 24 -6.90 10.73 -6.08
CA LEU A 24 -7.98 9.97 -6.71
C LEU A 24 -9.08 9.55 -5.73
N ARG A 25 -8.80 9.58 -4.43
CA ARG A 25 -9.77 9.17 -3.41
C ARG A 25 -10.89 10.21 -3.32
N PRO A 26 -12.17 9.82 -3.49
CA PRO A 26 -13.28 10.75 -3.38
C PRO A 26 -13.30 11.41 -2.00
N SER A 27 -13.37 12.75 -2.01
CA SER A 27 -13.48 13.56 -0.80
C SER A 27 -14.90 13.41 -0.23
N GLY A 28 -15.03 12.78 0.93
CA GLY A 28 -16.32 12.61 1.62
C GLY A 28 -16.49 11.19 2.14
N GLY A 29 -16.37 11.03 3.46
CA GLY A 29 -16.32 9.75 4.19
C GLY A 29 -17.58 8.88 4.16
N GLY A 30 -18.36 8.84 3.08
CA GLY A 30 -19.59 8.04 3.07
C GLY A 30 -20.28 7.76 1.73
N ALA A 31 -19.92 8.39 0.61
CA ALA A 31 -20.80 8.31 -0.57
C ALA A 31 -20.62 7.06 -1.44
N ASP A 32 -19.43 6.44 -1.46
CA ASP A 32 -19.20 5.35 -2.41
C ASP A 32 -18.13 4.35 -1.92
N ARG A 33 -18.51 3.48 -0.98
CA ARG A 33 -17.62 2.43 -0.46
C ARG A 33 -17.09 1.52 -1.56
N VAL A 34 -17.87 1.33 -2.63
CA VAL A 34 -17.46 0.54 -3.79
C VAL A 34 -16.36 1.25 -4.56
N ALA A 35 -16.53 2.55 -4.86
CA ALA A 35 -15.49 3.34 -5.50
C ALA A 35 -14.23 3.46 -4.64
N ALA A 36 -14.37 3.66 -3.32
CA ALA A 36 -13.24 3.71 -2.40
C ALA A 36 -12.48 2.36 -2.35
N ARG A 37 -13.20 1.23 -2.30
CA ARG A 37 -12.59 -0.10 -2.34
C ARG A 37 -11.91 -0.38 -3.69
N ALA A 38 -12.54 -0.01 -4.79
CA ALA A 38 -11.95 -0.15 -6.13
C ALA A 38 -10.67 0.70 -6.28
N ALA A 39 -10.68 1.94 -5.79
CA ALA A 39 -9.51 2.80 -5.78
C ALA A 39 -8.39 2.21 -4.89
N PHE A 40 -8.73 1.68 -3.72
CA PHE A 40 -7.77 1.03 -2.83
C PHE A 40 -7.15 -0.23 -3.47
N HIS A 41 -7.94 -1.05 -4.16
CA HIS A 41 -7.41 -2.19 -4.91
C HIS A 41 -6.47 -1.76 -6.05
N LYS A 42 -6.77 -0.67 -6.77
CA LYS A 42 -5.87 -0.10 -7.78
C LYS A 42 -4.55 0.36 -7.16
N PHE A 43 -4.61 1.03 -6.01
CA PHE A 43 -3.43 1.44 -5.26
C PHE A 43 -2.55 0.25 -4.85
N LEU A 44 -3.14 -0.80 -4.28
CA LEU A 44 -2.39 -2.01 -3.93
C LEU A 44 -1.75 -2.67 -5.15
N SER A 45 -2.46 -2.74 -6.28
CA SER A 45 -1.92 -3.32 -7.52
C SER A 45 -0.76 -2.49 -8.09
N ALA A 46 -0.83 -1.16 -8.03
CA ALA A 46 0.25 -0.27 -8.43
C ALA A 46 1.49 -0.45 -7.54
N LEU A 47 1.28 -0.54 -6.21
CA LEU A 47 2.35 -0.82 -5.26
C LEU A 47 3.01 -2.18 -5.51
N GLU A 48 2.22 -3.24 -5.71
CA GLU A 48 2.77 -4.57 -6.00
C GLU A 48 3.60 -4.59 -7.29
N THR A 49 3.14 -3.87 -8.31
CA THR A 49 3.88 -3.73 -9.58
C THR A 49 5.19 -3.01 -9.35
N TYR A 50 5.19 -1.89 -8.60
CA TYR A 50 6.39 -1.15 -8.27
C TYR A 50 7.38 -2.00 -7.46
N ILE A 51 6.90 -2.67 -6.41
CA ILE A 51 7.75 -3.47 -5.52
C ILE A 51 8.44 -4.62 -6.26
N LYS A 52 7.79 -5.25 -7.24
CA LYS A 52 8.41 -6.30 -8.08
C LYS A 52 9.64 -5.82 -8.86
N THR A 53 9.78 -4.50 -9.09
CA THR A 53 10.95 -3.90 -9.74
C THR A 53 12.10 -3.57 -8.77
N GLN A 54 11.83 -3.62 -7.46
CA GLN A 54 12.81 -3.29 -6.42
C GLN A 54 13.67 -4.49 -6.04
N SER A 55 14.65 -4.26 -5.19
CA SER A 55 15.56 -5.31 -4.71
C SER A 55 14.82 -6.46 -3.99
N PRO A 56 15.36 -7.70 -3.99
CA PRO A 56 14.74 -8.82 -3.27
C PRO A 56 14.53 -8.56 -1.77
N ALA A 57 15.42 -7.78 -1.15
CA ALA A 57 15.29 -7.36 0.24
C ALA A 57 14.08 -6.45 0.45
N ASP A 58 13.88 -5.47 -0.43
CA ASP A 58 12.73 -4.56 -0.39
C ASP A 58 11.42 -5.30 -0.67
N GLN A 59 11.43 -6.26 -1.60
CA GLN A 59 10.29 -7.12 -1.87
C GLN A 59 9.88 -7.94 -0.64
N ALA A 60 10.85 -8.58 0.02
CA ALA A 60 10.59 -9.37 1.22
C ALA A 60 10.04 -8.51 2.37
N ALA A 61 10.65 -7.34 2.60
CA ALA A 61 10.21 -6.40 3.62
C ALA A 61 8.76 -5.91 3.38
N TYR A 62 8.42 -5.58 2.13
CA TYR A 62 7.05 -5.19 1.77
C TYR A 62 6.04 -6.33 1.97
N GLN A 63 6.38 -7.55 1.56
CA GLN A 63 5.51 -8.71 1.75
C GLN A 63 5.25 -9.00 3.24
N SER A 64 6.28 -8.92 4.08
CA SER A 64 6.13 -9.04 5.54
C SER A 64 5.23 -7.94 6.12
N PHE A 65 5.35 -6.70 5.63
CA PHE A 65 4.49 -5.60 6.05
C PHE A 65 3.01 -5.83 5.68
N ILE A 66 2.73 -6.24 4.44
CA ILE A 66 1.36 -6.54 3.98
C ILE A 66 0.75 -7.71 4.75
N ALA A 67 1.52 -8.78 4.99
CA ALA A 67 1.06 -9.92 5.78
C ALA A 67 0.68 -9.50 7.20
N LYS A 68 1.51 -8.67 7.86
CA LYS A 68 1.21 -8.13 9.18
C LYS A 68 -0.06 -7.27 9.17
N LYS A 69 -0.21 -6.38 8.18
CA LYS A 69 -1.40 -5.54 8.03
C LYS A 69 -2.67 -6.34 7.80
N LYS A 70 -2.59 -7.45 7.05
CA LYS A 70 -3.71 -8.36 6.86
C LYS A 70 -4.14 -9.02 8.18
N VAL A 71 -3.18 -9.51 8.97
CA VAL A 71 -3.46 -10.10 10.29
C VAL A 71 -4.09 -9.07 11.24
N GLU A 72 -3.58 -7.83 11.25
CA GLU A 72 -4.15 -6.74 12.05
C GLU A 72 -5.60 -6.44 11.62
N PHE A 73 -5.86 -6.34 10.31
CA PHE A 73 -7.20 -6.10 9.78
C PHE A 73 -8.18 -7.24 10.12
N ASP A 74 -7.75 -8.49 9.94
CA ASP A 74 -8.56 -9.66 10.26
C ASP A 74 -8.83 -9.75 11.78
N ALA A 75 -7.89 -9.31 12.63
CA ALA A 75 -8.06 -9.28 14.09
C ALA A 75 -8.98 -8.13 14.58
N GLU A 76 -9.03 -7.00 13.89
CA GLU A 76 -9.92 -5.88 14.22
C GLU A 76 -11.37 -6.09 13.73
N HIS A 77 -11.59 -6.99 12.78
CA HIS A 77 -12.88 -7.25 12.14
C HIS A 77 -13.54 -8.59 12.52
N ASN A 78 -12.99 -9.32 13.49
CA ASN A 78 -13.48 -10.61 13.99
C ASN A 78 -13.75 -10.56 15.49
#